data_AF-A0A952EWQ8-F1
#
_entry.id   AF-A0A952EWQ8-F1
#
_cell.length_a   1.000
_cell.length_b   1.000
_cell.length_c   1.000
_cell.angle_alpha   90.00
_cell.angle_beta   90.00
_cell.angle_gamma   90.00
#
_symmetry.space_group_name_H-M   'P 1'
#
loop_
_entity.id
_entity.type
_entity.pdbx_description
1 polymer ?
#
loop_
_entity_poly.entity_id
_entity_poly.type
_entity_poly.pdbx_seq_one_letter_code
_entity_poly.pdbx_strand_id
1 'polypeptide(L)'
;RGSLDRRVTNRDIEVAFGTIPAGTCGAVCTRAAGVVNGREAIVIEHIIRMARDVAPDWLTSEFDATYRVDIEGDPDIHCAMNLGDAEGHGAGHAAMAATAMRVVNAIPFVVDAPAGLLSSLDMPSSLPRYAFD
;
A
#
# COMPACT_ATOMS: atom_id res chain seq x y z
N ARG A 1 -7.19 5.48 16.64
CA ARG A 1 -5.89 5.39 17.38
C ARG A 1 -4.78 5.14 16.37
N GLY A 2 -3.55 5.56 16.61
CA GLY A 2 -2.45 5.31 15.66
C GLY A 2 -1.10 5.09 16.34
N SER A 3 -0.23 4.33 15.68
CA SER A 3 1.15 4.08 16.11
C SER A 3 2.11 4.16 14.92
N LEU A 4 3.37 4.41 15.24
CA LEU A 4 4.47 4.44 14.28
C LEU A 4 5.66 3.70 14.91
N ASP A 5 5.85 2.46 14.51
CA ASP A 5 6.95 1.61 14.97
C ASP A 5 8.07 1.59 13.93
N ARG A 6 9.31 1.50 14.41
CA ARG A 6 10.50 1.44 13.57
C ARG A 6 11.39 0.28 14.01
N ARG A 7 12.13 -0.28 13.08
CA ARG A 7 13.18 -1.27 13.34
C ARG A 7 14.46 -0.89 12.60
N VAL A 8 15.58 -1.11 13.26
CA VAL A 8 16.89 -0.93 12.66
C VAL A 8 17.28 -2.16 11.84
N THR A 9 18.15 -1.96 10.85
CA THR A 9 18.85 -3.06 10.17
C THR A 9 20.19 -3.35 10.85
N ASN A 10 20.64 -4.61 10.84
CA ASN A 10 21.94 -5.01 11.39
C ASN A 10 23.06 -5.06 10.34
N ARG A 11 22.73 -4.77 9.09
CA ARG A 11 23.65 -4.74 7.95
C ARG A 11 23.34 -3.55 7.05
N ASP A 12 24.31 -3.18 6.23
CA ASP A 12 24.08 -2.22 5.17
C ASP A 12 23.09 -2.79 4.14
N ILE A 13 22.17 -1.94 3.67
CA ILE A 13 21.19 -2.26 2.63
C ILE A 13 21.36 -1.26 1.51
N GLU A 14 21.70 -1.74 0.32
CA GLU A 14 21.70 -0.93 -0.89
C GLU A 14 20.28 -0.77 -1.42
N VAL A 15 19.81 0.47 -1.54
CA VAL A 15 18.51 0.81 -2.15
C VAL A 15 18.71 1.81 -3.28
N ALA A 16 17.65 2.08 -4.04
CA ALA A 16 17.71 2.99 -5.19
C ALA A 16 18.17 4.42 -4.84
N PHE A 17 18.05 4.82 -3.57
CA PHE A 17 18.41 6.16 -3.06
C PHE A 17 19.75 6.18 -2.31
N GLY A 18 20.54 5.11 -2.39
CA GLY A 18 21.84 4.95 -1.73
C GLY A 18 21.84 3.86 -0.65
N THR A 19 22.87 3.85 0.19
CA THR A 19 23.04 2.87 1.26
C THR A 19 22.27 3.28 2.52
N ILE A 20 21.55 2.34 3.10
CA ILE A 20 21.01 2.41 4.47
C ILE A 20 22.03 1.71 5.38
N PRO A 21 22.80 2.43 6.21
CA PRO A 21 23.83 1.82 7.02
C PRO A 21 23.27 0.92 8.12
N ALA A 22 24.04 -0.08 8.54
CA ALA A 22 23.77 -0.85 9.75
C ALA A 22 23.52 0.06 10.96
N GLY A 23 22.56 -0.30 11.81
CA GLY A 23 22.13 0.48 12.97
C GLY A 23 21.14 1.61 12.65
N THR A 24 20.79 1.82 11.38
CA THR A 24 19.77 2.81 10.96
C THR A 24 18.43 2.17 10.62
N CYS A 25 17.39 2.98 10.40
CA CYS A 25 16.03 2.51 10.17
C CYS A 25 15.89 1.71 8.88
N GLY A 26 15.61 0.42 8.99
CA GLY A 26 15.39 -0.49 7.84
C GLY A 26 13.93 -0.89 7.62
N ALA A 27 13.04 -0.62 8.58
CA ALA A 27 11.62 -0.87 8.45
C ALA A 27 10.76 0.06 9.30
N VAL A 28 9.55 0.34 8.81
CA VAL A 28 8.53 1.16 9.48
C VAL A 28 7.19 0.43 9.41
N CYS A 29 6.49 0.34 10.53
CA CYS A 29 5.10 -0.09 10.60
C CYS A 29 4.27 1.09 11.08
N THR A 30 3.35 1.55 10.25
CA THR A 30 2.39 2.59 10.61
C THR A 30 1.02 1.95 10.76
N ARG A 31 0.37 2.19 11.88
CA ARG A 31 -0.98 1.72 12.15
C ARG A 31 -1.93 2.89 12.35
N ALA A 32 -3.12 2.80 11.75
CA ALA A 32 -4.21 3.72 12.00
C ALA A 32 -5.53 2.96 12.15
N ALA A 33 -6.36 3.38 13.10
CA ALA A 33 -7.67 2.79 13.34
C ALA A 33 -8.77 3.85 13.46
N GLY A 34 -9.83 3.68 12.66
CA GLY A 34 -11.11 4.34 12.82
C GLY A 34 -11.92 3.67 13.94
N VAL A 35 -12.38 4.47 14.90
CA VAL A 35 -13.09 3.99 16.09
C VAL A 35 -14.57 4.36 16.00
N VAL A 36 -15.45 3.37 16.10
CA VAL A 36 -16.91 3.54 16.11
C VAL A 36 -17.45 2.96 17.40
N ASN A 37 -18.14 3.78 18.21
CA ASN A 37 -18.70 3.36 19.50
C ASN A 37 -17.68 2.67 20.43
N GLY A 38 -16.44 3.15 20.45
CA GLY A 38 -15.36 2.59 21.27
C GLY A 38 -14.66 1.35 20.70
N ARG A 39 -15.16 0.78 19.59
CA ARG A 39 -14.55 -0.35 18.88
C ARG A 39 -13.70 0.14 17.71
N GLU A 40 -12.50 -0.42 17.52
CA GLU A 40 -11.74 -0.22 16.29
C GLU A 40 -12.44 -0.97 15.15
N ALA A 41 -13.10 -0.23 14.25
CA ALA A 41 -13.95 -0.80 13.22
C ALA A 41 -13.26 -0.93 11.86
N ILE A 42 -12.30 -0.04 11.59
CA ILE A 42 -11.48 -0.06 10.37
C ILE A 42 -10.04 0.13 10.80
N VAL A 43 -9.19 -0.85 10.53
CA VAL A 43 -7.76 -0.82 10.88
C VAL A 43 -6.94 -0.91 9.60
N ILE A 44 -5.96 -0.03 9.47
CA ILE A 44 -5.00 -0.02 8.37
C ILE A 44 -3.61 -0.13 8.99
N GLU A 45 -2.84 -1.12 8.53
CA GLU A 45 -1.42 -1.27 8.82
C GLU A 45 -0.64 -1.15 7.53
N HIS A 46 0.35 -0.27 7.51
CA HIS A 46 1.26 -0.07 6.40
C HIS A 46 2.67 -0.39 6.85
N ILE A 47 3.18 -1.52 6.37
CA ILE A 47 4.52 -2.00 6.69
C ILE A 47 5.42 -1.80 5.48
N ILE A 48 6.47 -1.00 5.67
CA ILE A 48 7.48 -0.75 4.66
C ILE A 48 8.79 -1.32 5.19
N ARG A 49 9.43 -2.20 4.42
CA ARG A 49 10.73 -2.80 4.73
C ARG A 49 11.70 -2.58 3.57
N MET A 50 12.95 -2.33 3.91
CA MET A 50 14.02 -2.18 2.92
C MET A 50 14.70 -3.51 2.58
N ALA A 51 14.47 -4.54 3.40
CA ALA A 51 14.81 -5.93 3.10
C ALA A 51 13.91 -6.89 3.91
N ARG A 52 13.69 -8.10 3.37
CA ARG A 52 12.78 -9.12 3.96
C ARG A 52 13.20 -9.61 5.35
N ASP A 53 14.49 -9.56 5.64
CA ASP A 53 15.07 -9.96 6.93
C ASP A 53 14.92 -8.89 8.03
N VAL A 54 14.48 -7.68 7.71
CA VAL A 54 14.27 -6.61 8.71
C VAL A 54 12.86 -6.71 9.30
N ALA A 55 12.77 -6.68 10.64
CA ALA A 55 11.51 -6.82 11.37
C ALA A 55 10.73 -8.12 11.02
N PRO A 56 11.36 -9.31 11.15
CA PRO A 56 10.74 -10.59 10.76
C PRO A 56 9.54 -10.97 11.65
N ASP A 57 9.40 -10.30 12.81
CA ASP A 57 8.30 -10.45 13.75
C ASP A 57 7.00 -9.76 13.31
N TRP A 58 7.06 -8.79 12.39
CA TRP A 58 5.82 -8.20 11.85
C TRP A 58 5.25 -9.02 10.70
N LEU A 59 3.99 -8.79 10.37
CA LEU A 59 3.31 -9.43 9.23
C LEU A 59 4.13 -9.32 7.94
N THR A 60 4.10 -10.38 7.15
CA THR A 60 4.82 -10.49 5.87
C THR A 60 3.91 -11.07 4.80
N SER A 61 4.38 -11.06 3.56
CA SER A 61 3.70 -11.57 2.38
C SER A 61 4.69 -12.28 1.48
N GLU A 62 4.17 -13.11 0.57
CA GLU A 62 4.98 -13.78 -0.45
C GLU A 62 5.63 -12.76 -1.39
N PHE A 63 4.93 -11.68 -1.74
CA PHE A 63 5.40 -10.62 -2.64
C PHE A 63 5.83 -9.38 -1.85
N ASP A 64 6.83 -8.66 -2.36
CA ASP A 64 7.33 -7.40 -1.77
C ASP A 64 6.29 -6.27 -1.82
N ALA A 65 5.37 -6.33 -2.79
CA ALA A 65 4.25 -5.39 -2.95
C ALA A 65 2.90 -6.13 -2.87
N THR A 66 2.38 -6.24 -1.64
CA THR A 66 1.12 -6.94 -1.35
C THR A 66 0.13 -6.04 -0.61
N TYR A 67 -1.13 -6.06 -1.02
CA TYR A 67 -2.25 -5.40 -0.33
C TYR A 67 -3.21 -6.48 0.16
N ARG A 68 -3.53 -6.47 1.45
CA ARG A 68 -4.49 -7.40 2.05
C ARG A 68 -5.68 -6.65 2.63
N VAL A 69 -6.86 -7.22 2.43
CA VAL A 69 -8.12 -6.73 2.99
C VAL A 69 -8.83 -7.91 3.59
N ASP A 70 -9.00 -7.87 4.90
CA ASP A 70 -9.76 -8.84 5.69
C ASP A 70 -10.97 -8.11 6.28
N ILE A 71 -12.17 -8.64 6.00
CA ILE A 71 -13.44 -8.12 6.50
C ILE A 71 -14.09 -9.23 7.32
N GLU A 72 -14.18 -9.00 8.63
CA GLU A 72 -14.90 -9.87 9.56
C GLU A 72 -16.42 -9.59 9.48
N GLY A 73 -17.22 -10.63 9.22
CA GLY A 73 -18.66 -10.50 9.02
C GLY A 73 -19.36 -11.82 8.71
N ASP A 74 -20.51 -11.73 8.05
CA ASP A 74 -21.22 -12.90 7.51
C ASP A 74 -21.68 -12.58 6.07
N PRO A 75 -20.97 -13.06 5.04
CA PRO A 75 -19.75 -13.88 5.12
C PRO A 75 -18.51 -13.04 5.49
N ASP A 76 -17.49 -13.72 6.03
CA ASP A 76 -16.13 -13.17 6.06
C ASP A 76 -15.59 -13.02 4.63
N ILE A 77 -14.77 -11.98 4.40
CA ILE A 77 -14.14 -11.71 3.09
C ILE A 77 -12.64 -11.55 3.29
N HIS A 78 -11.86 -12.33 2.55
CA HIS A 78 -10.41 -12.27 2.53
C HIS A 78 -9.91 -12.01 1.11
N CYS A 79 -9.13 -10.94 0.94
CA CYS A 79 -8.55 -10.57 -0.34
C CYS A 79 -7.06 -10.29 -0.18
N ALA A 80 -6.25 -10.87 -1.05
CA ALA A 80 -4.85 -10.53 -1.21
C ALA A 80 -4.60 -10.15 -2.68
N MET A 81 -3.98 -9.00 -2.88
CA MET A 81 -3.61 -8.49 -4.20
C MET A 81 -2.10 -8.25 -4.25
N ASN A 82 -1.44 -8.97 -5.14
CA ASN A 82 -0.02 -8.83 -5.44
C ASN A 82 0.15 -8.11 -6.78
N LEU A 83 1.14 -7.23 -6.89
CA LEU A 83 1.40 -6.47 -8.12
C LEU A 83 2.79 -6.76 -8.68
N GLY A 84 2.84 -7.16 -9.95
CA GLY A 84 4.10 -7.36 -10.68
C GLY A 84 4.89 -8.57 -10.20
N ASP A 85 6.22 -8.44 -10.25
CA ASP A 85 7.14 -9.49 -9.84
C ASP A 85 7.05 -9.74 -8.32
N ALA A 86 7.48 -10.93 -7.89
CA ALA A 86 7.45 -11.30 -6.47
C ALA A 86 8.39 -10.45 -5.62
N GLU A 87 9.54 -10.05 -6.14
CA GLU A 87 10.59 -9.41 -5.35
C GLU A 87 11.29 -8.26 -6.08
N GLY A 88 11.88 -7.36 -5.29
CA GLY A 88 12.81 -6.34 -5.74
C GLY A 88 12.16 -5.25 -6.58
N HIS A 89 12.93 -4.76 -7.55
CA HIS A 89 12.57 -3.59 -8.35
C HIS A 89 11.27 -3.79 -9.15
N GLY A 90 11.01 -5.00 -9.65
CA GLY A 90 9.82 -5.30 -10.44
C GLY A 90 8.51 -5.16 -9.66
N ALA A 91 8.50 -5.60 -8.39
CA ALA A 91 7.36 -5.41 -7.48
C ALA A 91 7.06 -3.93 -7.27
N GLY A 92 8.11 -3.14 -6.97
CA GLY A 92 8.00 -1.69 -6.78
C GLY A 92 7.54 -0.97 -8.06
N HIS A 93 8.08 -1.36 -9.21
CA HIS A 93 7.70 -0.80 -10.51
C HIS A 93 6.21 -1.00 -10.79
N ALA A 94 5.68 -2.20 -10.59
CA ALA A 94 4.27 -2.49 -10.82
C ALA A 94 3.34 -1.71 -9.87
N ALA A 95 3.70 -1.57 -8.59
CA ALA A 95 2.94 -0.76 -7.65
C ALA A 95 2.92 0.74 -8.04
N MET A 96 4.06 1.29 -8.49
CA MET A 96 4.14 2.65 -9.00
C MET A 96 3.33 2.84 -10.28
N ALA A 97 3.44 1.90 -11.22
CA ALA A 97 2.64 1.92 -12.45
C ALA A 97 1.14 1.86 -12.15
N ALA A 98 0.69 0.99 -11.24
CA ALA A 98 -0.70 0.91 -10.80
C ALA A 98 -1.21 2.24 -10.20
N THR A 99 -0.38 2.90 -9.39
CA THR A 99 -0.68 4.24 -8.86
C THR A 99 -0.86 5.26 -9.98
N ALA A 100 0.05 5.29 -10.96
CA ALA A 100 -0.05 6.20 -12.09
C ALA A 100 -1.28 5.92 -12.97
N MET A 101 -1.56 4.64 -13.27
CA MET A 101 -2.75 4.22 -14.02
C MET A 101 -4.03 4.71 -13.36
N ARG A 102 -4.13 4.62 -12.03
CA ARG A 102 -5.31 5.10 -11.28
C ARG A 102 -5.57 6.59 -11.50
N VAL A 103 -4.52 7.39 -11.60
CA VAL A 103 -4.59 8.85 -11.84
C VAL A 103 -4.94 9.13 -13.30
N VAL A 104 -4.22 8.52 -14.26
CA VAL A 104 -4.44 8.74 -15.69
C VAL A 104 -5.86 8.33 -16.10
N ASN A 105 -6.32 7.16 -15.65
CA ASN A 105 -7.67 6.67 -15.95
C ASN A 105 -8.76 7.52 -15.30
N ALA A 106 -8.44 8.32 -14.28
CA ALA A 106 -9.40 9.22 -13.65
C ALA A 106 -9.63 10.51 -14.43
N ILE A 107 -8.69 10.92 -15.29
CA ILE A 107 -8.69 12.24 -15.96
C ILE A 107 -10.03 12.56 -16.62
N PRO A 108 -10.63 11.69 -17.46
CA PRO A 108 -11.88 12.02 -18.12
C PRO A 108 -13.03 12.26 -17.13
N PHE A 109 -13.07 11.49 -16.04
CA PHE A 109 -14.10 11.63 -15.01
C PHE A 109 -13.94 12.91 -14.20
N VAL A 110 -12.69 13.34 -13.96
CA VAL A 110 -12.41 14.63 -13.30
C VAL A 110 -12.79 15.81 -14.19
N VAL A 111 -12.51 15.73 -15.49
CA VAL A 111 -12.88 16.77 -16.47
C VAL A 111 -14.40 16.95 -16.55
N ASP A 112 -15.16 15.85 -16.50
CA ASP A 112 -16.62 15.86 -16.58
C ASP A 112 -17.31 16.20 -15.24
N ALA A 113 -16.56 16.31 -14.14
CA ALA A 113 -17.12 16.48 -12.80
C ALA A 113 -17.49 17.93 -12.46
N PRO A 114 -18.42 18.17 -11.52
CA PRO A 114 -18.69 19.51 -11.00
C PRO A 114 -17.45 20.15 -10.37
N ALA A 115 -17.36 21.48 -10.44
CA ALA A 115 -16.29 22.21 -9.78
C ALA A 115 -16.35 22.03 -8.24
N GLY A 116 -15.19 21.81 -7.62
CA GLY A 116 -15.07 21.68 -6.16
C GLY A 116 -14.00 20.67 -5.75
N LEU A 117 -13.87 20.45 -4.45
CA LEU A 117 -13.06 19.36 -3.90
C LEU A 117 -13.90 18.08 -3.89
N LEU A 118 -13.55 17.15 -4.77
CA LEU A 118 -14.19 15.84 -4.89
C LEU A 118 -13.26 14.75 -4.35
N SER A 119 -13.85 13.68 -3.86
CA SER A 119 -13.16 12.46 -3.44
C SER A 119 -13.30 11.34 -4.47
N SER A 120 -12.56 10.25 -4.28
CA SER A 120 -12.71 9.05 -5.09
C SER A 120 -14.08 8.39 -4.97
N LEU A 121 -14.85 8.69 -3.92
CA LEU A 121 -16.21 8.17 -3.71
C LEU A 121 -17.27 8.94 -4.52
N ASP A 122 -16.93 10.15 -4.97
CA ASP A 122 -17.81 11.01 -5.78
C ASP A 122 -17.67 10.71 -7.29
N MET A 123 -16.78 9.79 -7.66
CA MET A 123 -16.44 9.43 -9.03
C MET A 123 -16.70 7.95 -9.30
N PRO A 124 -17.02 7.55 -10.55
CA PRO A 124 -17.09 6.15 -10.92
C PRO A 124 -15.72 5.46 -10.80
N SER A 125 -15.72 4.12 -10.77
CA SER A 125 -14.48 3.34 -10.82
C SER A 125 -13.67 3.73 -12.07
N SER A 126 -12.41 4.12 -11.86
CA SER A 126 -11.51 4.62 -12.91
C SER A 126 -10.93 3.46 -13.74
N LEU A 127 -11.79 2.82 -14.51
CA LEU A 127 -11.39 1.79 -15.45
C LEU A 127 -10.67 2.42 -16.65
N PRO A 128 -9.70 1.73 -17.26
CA PRO A 128 -9.04 2.23 -18.46
C PRO A 128 -10.06 2.39 -19.59
N ARG A 129 -9.99 3.50 -20.32
CA ARG A 129 -10.67 3.67 -21.62
C ARG A 129 -9.75 3.15 -22.71
N TYR A 130 -10.31 2.51 -23.75
CA TYR A 130 -9.55 2.07 -24.92
C TYR A 130 -8.43 1.06 -24.61
N ALA A 131 -8.62 0.19 -23.61
CA ALA A 131 -7.57 -0.76 -23.21
C ALA A 131 -7.19 -1.78 -24.30
N PHE A 132 -8.04 -1.94 -25.31
CA PHE A 132 -7.90 -2.90 -26.41
C PHE A 132 -7.94 -2.25 -27.79
N ASP A 133 -8.12 -0.93 -27.87
CA ASP A 133 -8.09 -0.17 -29.12
C ASP A 133 -6.67 0.34 -29.37
#